data_AF-F1LZP8-F1
#
_entry.id   AF-F1LZP8-F1
#
_cell.length_a   1.000
_cell.length_b   1.000
_cell.length_c   1.000
_cell.angle_alpha   90.00
_cell.angle_beta   90.00
_cell.angle_gamma   90.00
#
_symmetry.space_group_name_H-M   'P 1'
#
loop_
_entity.id
_entity.type
_entity.pdbx_description
1 polymer ?
#
loop_
_entity_poly.entity_id
_entity_poly.type
_entity_poly.pdbx_seq_one_letter_code
_entity_poly.pdbx_strand_id
1 'polypeptide(L)'
;MKKLCAFTAAFLFLKFSLILCNLTELNCFWRIKNSEDNYRDLRNDCGFVLLVFEEPIEENFYNHVINFRIPARKYEFFLVMFFATDEINKNPYLLSNMTLIFSIIVGMCENTLGVLDIAYSQQNNSFDLINYSCGIQPYCDIDLTGPSWTTSLKLSIYSSTPKIFFGPFNPNLSDHDQFPYVYQVATKDTYLFQGMVSLMLHFRWTWIGLVISDDDQGIQFLSDLKEKIHKHEICLAFVNMIPENMQIYRTRAKIYDQQLMTSSAKVVIIYGEMNSTLEVSFRRWAYLGAQRIWITTSQWDVITKKDFSLDFFHGTVTFAHLHSDIAEFRNFMQTINTSKYPVDISQSMLGWNHFNCSILKNNSKMDYFTFNNSLEWLAQHTFDMVLSEEGYNLYNAVYAVAHTYHELISQQVESQKITKPKGVFTDCRQVASLLKTRVFTNPVGELVNMNQRENQCAEYDISIIWNFPQGLGLKVKIGKYFPCLLQSQQLHISEELEWATGKTLIW
;
A
#
# COMPACT_ATOMS: atom_id res chain seq x y z
N MET A 1 12.46 45.20 -23.53
CA MET A 1 13.58 44.83 -22.63
C MET A 1 13.39 45.29 -21.17
N LYS A 2 13.15 46.57 -20.85
CA LYS A 2 13.01 47.05 -19.46
C LYS A 2 11.94 46.33 -18.61
N LYS A 3 10.77 45.98 -19.17
CA LYS A 3 9.70 45.24 -18.44
C LYS A 3 10.08 43.79 -18.12
N LEU A 4 10.89 43.14 -18.96
CA LEU A 4 11.32 41.76 -18.75
C LEU A 4 12.37 41.68 -17.63
N CYS A 5 13.32 42.62 -17.59
CA CYS A 5 14.31 42.74 -16.51
C CYS A 5 13.65 43.02 -15.15
N ALA A 6 12.62 43.86 -15.11
CA ALA A 6 11.87 44.14 -13.87
C ALA A 6 11.14 42.89 -13.36
N PHE A 7 10.58 42.08 -14.25
CA PHE A 7 9.89 40.84 -13.88
C PHE A 7 10.87 39.78 -13.37
N THR A 8 12.03 39.59 -14.03
CA THR A 8 13.07 38.68 -13.57
C THR A 8 13.71 39.12 -12.24
N ALA A 9 13.90 40.42 -12.05
CA ALA A 9 14.42 40.95 -10.78
C ALA A 9 13.41 40.75 -9.64
N ALA A 10 12.12 41.04 -9.87
CA ALA A 10 11.07 40.79 -8.90
C ALA A 10 10.94 39.31 -8.54
N PHE A 11 11.05 38.41 -9.52
CA PHE A 11 11.05 36.96 -9.29
C PHE A 11 12.26 36.49 -8.48
N LEU A 12 13.45 37.03 -8.76
CA LEU A 12 14.67 36.74 -8.01
C LEU A 12 14.59 37.28 -6.57
N PHE A 13 14.05 38.48 -6.37
CA PHE A 13 13.82 39.04 -5.03
C PHE A 13 12.78 38.23 -4.25
N LEU A 14 11.68 37.80 -4.86
CA LEU A 14 10.71 36.91 -4.21
C LEU A 14 11.34 35.58 -3.83
N LYS A 15 12.14 34.98 -4.72
CA LYS A 15 12.85 33.72 -4.46
C LYS A 15 13.88 33.90 -3.34
N PHE A 16 14.59 35.01 -3.32
CA PHE A 16 15.58 35.34 -2.29
C PHE A 16 14.91 35.65 -0.94
N SER A 17 13.77 36.34 -0.93
CA SER A 17 12.97 36.57 0.27
C SER A 17 12.32 35.30 0.81
N LEU A 18 11.89 34.37 -0.05
CA LEU A 18 11.44 33.02 0.35
C LEU A 18 12.59 32.20 0.95
N ILE A 19 13.80 32.30 0.39
CA ILE A 19 15.01 31.67 0.95
C ILE A 19 15.41 32.34 2.28
N LEU A 20 15.30 33.67 2.41
CA LEU A 20 15.60 34.41 3.64
C LEU A 20 14.55 34.21 4.75
N CYS A 21 13.27 34.06 4.43
CA CYS A 21 12.25 33.72 5.42
C CYS A 21 12.43 32.29 5.96
N ASN A 22 13.03 31.39 5.16
CA ASN A 22 13.36 30.02 5.56
C ASN A 22 14.72 29.90 6.27
N LEU A 23 15.48 30.98 6.43
CA LEU A 23 16.83 30.94 6.99
C LEU A 23 16.88 30.62 8.50
N THR A 24 15.74 30.58 9.19
CA THR A 24 15.65 30.13 10.59
C THR A 24 15.67 28.60 10.75
N GLU A 25 15.61 27.84 9.65
CA GLU A 25 15.46 26.39 9.68
C GLU A 25 16.22 25.66 8.56
N LEU A 26 17.49 26.04 8.30
CA LEU A 26 18.31 25.42 7.25
C LEU A 26 18.34 23.89 7.36
N ASN A 27 18.47 23.34 8.58
CA ASN A 27 18.47 21.89 8.83
C ASN A 27 17.13 21.23 8.52
N CYS A 28 16.02 21.89 8.82
CA CYS A 28 14.71 21.38 8.44
C CYS A 28 14.51 21.47 6.93
N PHE A 29 14.86 22.60 6.29
CA PHE A 29 14.78 22.74 4.85
C PHE A 29 15.57 21.64 4.14
N TRP A 30 16.80 21.35 4.59
CA TRP A 30 17.57 20.22 4.06
C TRP A 30 17.00 18.85 4.43
N ARG A 31 16.28 18.69 5.56
CA ARG A 31 15.58 17.44 5.89
C ARG A 31 14.32 17.22 5.06
N ILE A 32 13.48 18.24 4.89
CA ILE A 32 12.32 18.21 3.98
C ILE A 32 12.82 18.03 2.57
N LYS A 33 13.86 18.75 2.15
CA LYS A 33 14.42 18.60 0.82
C LYS A 33 15.07 17.24 0.61
N ASN A 34 15.81 16.70 1.59
CA ASN A 34 16.33 15.33 1.50
C ASN A 34 15.19 14.30 1.57
N SER A 35 14.09 14.59 2.27
CA SER A 35 12.91 13.73 2.23
C SER A 35 12.25 13.82 0.86
N GLU A 36 12.09 15.01 0.25
CA GLU A 36 11.58 15.30 -1.12
C GLU A 36 12.45 14.73 -2.23
N ASP A 37 13.77 14.80 -2.08
CA ASP A 37 14.74 14.25 -3.01
C ASP A 37 14.82 12.72 -2.83
N ASN A 38 14.69 12.18 -1.61
CA ASN A 38 14.49 10.74 -1.36
C ASN A 38 13.06 10.27 -1.73
N TYR A 39 12.07 11.16 -1.79
CA TYR A 39 10.71 10.86 -2.26
C TYR A 39 10.72 10.52 -3.77
N ARG A 40 11.84 10.73 -4.49
CA ARG A 40 12.05 10.15 -5.82
C ARG A 40 12.26 8.64 -5.81
N ASP A 41 12.69 8.05 -4.69
CA ASP A 41 12.62 6.60 -4.48
C ASP A 41 11.21 6.25 -3.98
N LEU A 42 10.35 6.16 -4.97
CA LEU A 42 8.89 6.22 -4.98
C LEU A 42 8.12 5.18 -4.13
N ARG A 43 8.73 4.31 -3.32
CA ARG A 43 8.00 3.15 -2.77
C ARG A 43 7.73 3.21 -1.27
N ASN A 44 6.47 2.99 -0.90
CA ASN A 44 5.98 2.88 0.50
C ASN A 44 6.46 1.58 1.20
N ASP A 45 7.49 0.92 0.68
CA ASP A 45 7.81 -0.45 1.08
C ASP A 45 8.25 -0.57 2.54
N CYS A 46 7.73 -1.63 3.14
CA CYS A 46 7.96 -2.10 4.48
C CYS A 46 8.13 -3.62 4.49
N GLY A 47 8.83 -4.09 5.51
CA GLY A 47 9.15 -5.49 5.67
C GLY A 47 9.23 -5.82 7.15
N PHE A 48 8.54 -6.86 7.59
CA PHE A 48 8.45 -7.26 8.98
C PHE A 48 8.80 -8.74 9.13
N VAL A 49 9.42 -9.11 10.25
CA VAL A 49 9.64 -10.51 10.64
C VAL A 49 8.77 -10.78 11.86
N LEU A 50 7.94 -11.84 11.83
CA LEU A 50 7.07 -12.20 12.95
C LEU A 50 7.59 -13.42 13.68
N LEU A 51 7.62 -13.32 15.01
CA LEU A 51 8.19 -14.32 15.90
C LEU A 51 7.24 -14.60 17.06
N VAL A 52 7.34 -15.79 17.66
CA VAL A 52 6.54 -16.20 18.82
C VAL A 52 7.45 -16.58 19.98
N PHE A 53 7.11 -16.15 21.19
CA PHE A 53 7.85 -16.45 22.42
C PHE A 53 6.89 -16.84 23.55
N GLU A 54 7.37 -17.58 24.55
CA GLU A 54 6.56 -18.02 25.70
C GLU A 54 6.36 -16.89 26.74
N GLU A 55 7.12 -15.80 26.66
CA GLU A 55 7.12 -14.72 27.66
C GLU A 55 6.23 -13.55 27.23
N PRO A 56 5.60 -12.83 28.19
CA PRO A 56 4.88 -11.60 27.89
C PRO A 56 5.85 -10.51 27.40
N ILE A 57 5.39 -9.63 26.52
CA ILE A 57 6.15 -8.47 26.07
C ILE A 57 6.39 -7.51 27.24
N GLU A 58 7.65 -7.09 27.43
CA GLU A 58 7.98 -6.02 28.37
C GLU A 58 7.37 -4.68 27.93
N GLU A 59 6.96 -3.85 28.89
CA GLU A 59 6.47 -2.50 28.60
C GLU A 59 7.55 -1.71 27.83
N ASN A 60 7.16 -1.04 26.74
CA ASN A 60 8.06 -0.29 25.84
C ASN A 60 9.05 -1.12 25.01
N PHE A 61 8.88 -2.45 24.93
CA PHE A 61 9.73 -3.33 24.09
C PHE A 61 9.99 -2.76 22.69
N TYR A 62 8.94 -2.33 21.98
CA TYR A 62 9.07 -1.82 20.61
C TYR A 62 9.84 -0.49 20.53
N ASN A 63 9.77 0.37 21.54
CA ASN A 63 10.56 1.62 21.59
C ASN A 63 12.07 1.35 21.72
N HIS A 64 12.45 0.16 22.21
CA HIS A 64 13.85 -0.26 22.28
C HIS A 64 14.34 -0.94 21.00
N VAL A 65 13.45 -1.64 20.29
CA VAL A 65 13.82 -2.47 19.12
C VAL A 65 13.63 -1.71 17.80
N ILE A 66 12.69 -0.77 17.75
CA ILE A 66 12.31 -0.07 16.51
C ILE A 66 12.65 1.42 16.62
N ASN A 67 13.41 1.91 15.64
CA ASN A 67 13.60 3.34 15.44
C ASN A 67 12.40 3.93 14.70
N PHE A 68 11.54 4.66 15.40
CA PHE A 68 10.35 5.30 14.82
C PHE A 68 10.65 6.56 14.00
N ARG A 69 11.88 6.76 13.52
CA ARG A 69 12.16 7.78 12.49
C ARG A 69 11.82 7.24 11.11
N ILE A 70 10.52 7.10 10.84
CA ILE A 70 9.98 6.59 9.57
C ILE A 70 9.16 7.67 8.83
N PRO A 71 9.02 7.60 7.49
CA PRO A 71 8.14 8.49 6.73
C PRO A 71 6.66 8.33 7.08
N ALA A 72 5.90 9.44 7.03
CA ALA A 72 4.47 9.48 7.37
C ALA A 72 3.59 8.47 6.62
N ARG A 73 3.92 8.18 5.35
CA ARG A 73 3.19 7.19 4.54
C ARG A 73 3.25 5.76 5.09
N LYS A 74 4.17 5.47 6.00
CA LYS A 74 4.37 4.14 6.57
C LYS A 74 3.75 3.99 7.96
N TYR A 75 3.25 5.08 8.56
CA TYR A 75 2.65 5.03 9.90
C TYR A 75 1.51 4.01 9.96
N GLU A 76 0.70 3.93 8.91
CA GLU A 76 -0.37 2.93 8.79
C GLU A 76 0.11 1.52 9.11
N PHE A 77 1.18 1.08 8.44
CA PHE A 77 1.66 -0.29 8.58
C PHE A 77 2.09 -0.60 10.01
N PHE A 78 2.73 0.35 10.70
CA PHE A 78 3.10 0.18 12.10
C PHE A 78 1.88 0.15 13.02
N LEU A 79 0.91 1.03 12.79
CA LEU A 79 -0.33 1.06 13.55
C LEU A 79 -1.11 -0.26 13.41
N VAL A 80 -1.19 -0.79 12.18
CA VAL A 80 -1.80 -2.10 11.90
C VAL A 80 -1.04 -3.22 12.59
N MET A 81 0.29 -3.24 12.52
CA MET A 81 1.11 -4.26 13.18
C MET A 81 0.92 -4.25 14.70
N PHE A 82 0.91 -3.07 15.33
CA PHE A 82 0.62 -2.94 16.77
C PHE A 82 -0.78 -3.42 17.11
N PHE A 83 -1.77 -2.98 16.36
CA PHE A 83 -3.17 -3.37 16.58
C PHE A 83 -3.36 -4.88 16.46
N ALA A 84 -2.94 -5.47 15.34
CA ALA A 84 -3.14 -6.89 15.05
C ALA A 84 -2.41 -7.78 16.07
N THR A 85 -1.14 -7.47 16.39
CA THR A 85 -0.38 -8.26 17.37
C THR A 85 -0.94 -8.13 18.78
N ASP A 86 -1.35 -6.93 19.21
CA ASP A 86 -2.01 -6.73 20.51
C ASP A 86 -3.34 -7.49 20.62
N GLU A 87 -4.16 -7.45 19.57
CA GLU A 87 -5.43 -8.17 19.49
C GLU A 87 -5.23 -9.69 19.59
N ILE A 88 -4.27 -10.23 18.84
CA ILE A 88 -3.91 -11.65 18.86
C ILE A 88 -3.39 -12.07 20.23
N ASN A 89 -2.49 -11.29 20.83
CA ASN A 89 -1.90 -11.60 22.14
C ASN A 89 -2.92 -11.55 23.29
N LYS A 90 -4.01 -10.79 23.11
CA LYS A 90 -5.14 -10.74 24.06
C LYS A 90 -6.17 -11.84 23.83
N ASN A 91 -6.08 -12.59 22.73
CA ASN A 91 -7.02 -13.66 22.41
C ASN A 91 -6.63 -14.97 23.13
N PRO A 92 -7.46 -15.51 24.05
CA PRO A 92 -7.11 -16.72 24.78
C PRO A 92 -7.18 -18.01 23.93
N TYR A 93 -7.81 -17.96 22.74
CA TYR A 93 -8.02 -19.12 21.87
C TYR A 93 -7.00 -19.23 20.74
N LEU A 94 -6.28 -18.15 20.42
CA LEU A 94 -5.26 -18.11 19.39
C LEU A 94 -3.92 -17.86 20.05
N LEU A 95 -2.90 -18.67 19.72
CA LEU A 95 -1.58 -18.60 20.36
C LEU A 95 -1.61 -18.57 21.90
N SER A 96 -2.47 -19.37 22.54
CA SER A 96 -2.59 -19.40 24.00
C SER A 96 -1.25 -19.63 24.72
N ASN A 97 -0.91 -18.78 25.70
CA ASN A 97 0.38 -18.77 26.42
C ASN A 97 1.62 -18.48 25.56
N MET A 98 1.41 -17.88 24.39
CA MET A 98 2.49 -17.45 23.50
C MET A 98 2.23 -15.99 23.13
N THR A 99 3.30 -15.23 22.96
CA THR A 99 3.24 -13.84 22.54
C THR A 99 3.81 -13.70 21.15
N LEU A 100 3.01 -13.16 20.23
CA LEU A 100 3.41 -12.79 18.89
C LEU A 100 4.04 -11.39 18.92
N ILE A 101 5.27 -11.30 18.44
CA ILE A 101 6.00 -10.04 18.28
C ILE A 101 6.43 -9.86 16.83
N PHE A 102 6.87 -8.65 16.49
CA PHE A 102 7.47 -8.38 15.20
C PHE A 102 8.74 -7.52 15.29
N SER A 103 9.57 -7.60 14.26
CA SER A 103 10.70 -6.70 14.04
C SER A 103 10.70 -6.22 12.58
N ILE A 104 11.52 -5.23 12.24
CA ILE A 104 11.64 -4.72 10.87
C ILE A 104 12.77 -5.48 10.17
N ILE A 105 12.55 -5.88 8.92
CA ILE A 105 13.62 -6.43 8.06
C ILE A 105 14.64 -5.32 7.79
N VAL A 106 15.93 -5.59 8.04
CA VAL A 106 17.01 -4.60 7.89
C VAL A 106 16.97 -3.94 6.49
N GLY A 107 16.95 -2.61 6.47
CA GLY A 107 16.88 -1.80 5.24
C GLY A 107 15.46 -1.55 4.72
N MET A 108 14.44 -2.20 5.27
CA MET A 108 13.03 -1.97 4.94
C MET A 108 12.44 -0.85 5.79
N CYS A 109 11.28 -0.31 5.39
CA CYS A 109 10.57 0.80 6.06
C CYS A 109 11.33 2.15 6.16
N GLU A 110 12.62 2.22 5.85
CA GLU A 110 13.41 3.46 5.84
C GLU A 110 13.72 3.92 4.40
N ASN A 111 14.81 3.42 3.82
CA ASN A 111 15.27 3.71 2.44
C ASN A 111 15.58 2.39 1.70
N THR A 112 14.52 1.78 1.16
CA THR A 112 14.48 0.41 0.67
C THR A 112 15.47 0.13 -0.47
N LEU A 113 15.67 1.09 -1.39
CA LEU A 113 16.45 0.85 -2.60
C LEU A 113 17.97 0.99 -2.38
N GLY A 114 18.41 1.92 -1.53
CA GLY A 114 19.84 2.09 -1.25
C GLY A 114 20.48 0.80 -0.71
N VAL A 115 19.79 0.10 0.19
CA VAL A 115 20.32 -1.13 0.80
C VAL A 115 20.15 -2.34 -0.14
N LEU A 116 18.99 -2.49 -0.78
CA LEU A 116 18.73 -3.63 -1.66
C LEU A 116 19.55 -3.55 -2.95
N ASP A 117 19.67 -2.39 -3.59
CA ASP A 117 20.48 -2.30 -4.81
C ASP A 117 21.96 -2.50 -4.50
N ILE A 118 22.47 -2.10 -3.33
CA ILE A 118 23.83 -2.44 -2.89
C ILE A 118 23.96 -3.96 -2.65
N ALA A 119 23.01 -4.55 -1.94
CA ALA A 119 23.03 -5.97 -1.59
C ALA A 119 22.90 -6.90 -2.82
N TYR A 120 22.13 -6.49 -3.83
CA TYR A 120 21.84 -7.29 -5.04
C TYR A 120 22.58 -6.81 -6.30
N SER A 121 23.35 -5.71 -6.25
CA SER A 121 24.22 -5.33 -7.37
C SER A 121 25.27 -6.42 -7.63
N GLN A 122 25.39 -6.82 -8.89
CA GLN A 122 26.26 -7.90 -9.40
C GLN A 122 27.77 -7.68 -9.21
N GLN A 123 28.19 -6.76 -8.33
CA GLN A 123 29.60 -6.47 -8.04
C GLN A 123 30.08 -6.88 -6.63
N ASN A 124 29.19 -7.31 -5.73
CA ASN A 124 29.58 -7.96 -4.49
C ASN A 124 29.34 -9.48 -4.56
N ASN A 125 30.23 -10.18 -5.26
CA ASN A 125 30.39 -11.64 -5.18
C ASN A 125 30.91 -12.10 -3.80
N SER A 126 30.52 -11.43 -2.72
CA SER A 126 30.84 -11.76 -1.33
C SER A 126 29.61 -12.13 -0.50
N PHE A 127 28.40 -12.11 -1.07
CA PHE A 127 27.35 -13.01 -0.60
C PHE A 127 27.64 -14.40 -1.15
N ASP A 128 28.72 -14.98 -0.65
CA ASP A 128 28.91 -16.41 -0.73
C ASP A 128 27.60 -17.08 -0.28
N LEU A 129 27.22 -18.09 -1.06
CA LEU A 129 26.09 -18.97 -0.87
C LEU A 129 26.15 -19.63 0.53
N ILE A 130 25.68 -18.94 1.55
CA ILE A 130 25.78 -19.42 2.92
C ILE A 130 24.44 -20.02 3.33
N ASN A 131 24.21 -21.25 2.85
CA ASN A 131 23.38 -22.24 3.54
C ASN A 131 24.12 -22.81 4.78
N TYR A 132 24.98 -21.98 5.40
CA TYR A 132 25.88 -22.33 6.50
C TYR A 132 25.94 -21.17 7.51
N SER A 133 24.85 -20.94 8.26
CA SER A 133 24.95 -20.17 9.51
C SER A 133 25.71 -21.02 10.53
N CYS A 134 27.02 -20.80 10.65
CA CYS A 134 27.86 -21.52 11.59
C CYS A 134 27.40 -21.25 13.03
N GLY A 135 26.75 -22.23 13.68
CA GLY A 135 26.52 -22.26 15.13
C GLY A 135 25.17 -21.74 15.64
N ILE A 136 24.29 -21.22 14.79
CA ILE A 136 22.90 -20.87 15.16
C ILE A 136 21.98 -21.76 14.34
N GLN A 137 21.19 -22.60 15.01
CA GLN A 137 20.20 -23.43 14.36
C GLN A 137 19.21 -22.49 13.64
N PRO A 138 19.05 -22.58 12.31
CA PRO A 138 18.26 -21.60 11.58
C PRO A 138 16.80 -21.67 12.07
N TYR A 139 16.32 -20.56 12.62
CA TYR A 139 14.92 -20.36 12.92
C TYR A 139 14.20 -20.08 11.60
N CYS A 140 13.03 -20.68 11.44
CA CYS A 140 12.17 -20.40 10.31
C CYS A 140 11.02 -19.49 10.72
N ASP A 141 11.27 -18.20 10.59
CA ASP A 141 10.27 -17.16 10.83
C ASP A 141 9.46 -16.91 9.56
N ILE A 142 8.39 -16.13 9.68
CA ILE A 142 7.58 -15.69 8.55
C ILE A 142 7.75 -14.19 8.37
N ASP A 143 8.14 -13.80 7.16
CA ASP A 143 8.30 -12.40 6.79
C ASP A 143 7.00 -11.85 6.17
N LEU A 144 6.68 -10.59 6.43
CA LEU A 144 5.69 -9.82 5.68
C LEU A 144 6.41 -8.79 4.83
N THR A 145 6.05 -8.65 3.55
CA THR A 145 6.69 -7.71 2.63
C THR A 145 5.66 -7.00 1.76
N GLY A 146 5.90 -5.73 1.43
CA GLY A 146 4.98 -4.96 0.57
C GLY A 146 5.08 -3.46 0.81
N PRO A 147 4.27 -2.64 0.11
CA PRO A 147 3.29 -3.06 -0.87
C PRO A 147 3.86 -3.30 -2.28
N SER A 148 5.12 -2.98 -2.58
CA SER A 148 5.68 -3.21 -3.92
C SER A 148 6.10 -4.65 -4.16
N TRP A 149 5.54 -5.23 -5.21
CA TRP A 149 5.79 -6.62 -5.60
C TRP A 149 7.26 -6.84 -6.00
N THR A 150 7.88 -5.88 -6.69
CA THR A 150 9.28 -5.98 -7.11
C THR A 150 10.26 -6.02 -5.93
N THR A 151 9.94 -5.35 -4.83
CA THR A 151 10.73 -5.38 -3.59
C THR A 151 10.59 -6.75 -2.92
N SER A 152 9.36 -7.26 -2.82
CA SER A 152 9.09 -8.61 -2.33
C SER A 152 9.82 -9.67 -3.17
N LEU A 153 9.80 -9.52 -4.50
CA LEU A 153 10.51 -10.37 -5.45
C LEU A 153 12.01 -10.38 -5.16
N LYS A 154 12.67 -9.21 -5.12
CA LYS A 154 14.11 -9.07 -4.87
C LYS A 154 14.52 -9.76 -3.56
N LEU A 155 13.73 -9.61 -2.50
CA LEU A 155 13.96 -10.26 -1.19
C LEU A 155 13.80 -11.79 -1.22
N SER A 156 13.11 -12.31 -2.23
CA SER A 156 12.76 -13.73 -2.32
C SER A 156 13.72 -14.56 -3.17
N ILE A 157 14.49 -13.93 -4.06
CA ILE A 157 15.35 -14.65 -5.04
C ILE A 157 16.32 -15.64 -4.37
N TYR A 158 16.86 -15.30 -3.20
CA TYR A 158 17.86 -16.14 -2.51
C TYR A 158 17.45 -16.53 -1.07
N SER A 159 16.16 -16.47 -0.74
CA SER A 159 15.68 -16.72 0.62
C SER A 159 14.68 -17.89 0.65
N SER A 160 14.95 -18.86 1.53
CA SER A 160 14.02 -19.96 1.83
C SER A 160 13.06 -19.65 2.99
N THR A 161 13.07 -18.40 3.49
CA THR A 161 12.16 -17.95 4.54
C THR A 161 10.78 -17.68 3.92
N PRO A 162 9.70 -18.30 4.44
CA PRO A 162 8.32 -18.02 4.01
C PRO A 162 8.01 -16.52 4.10
N LYS A 163 7.43 -15.96 3.03
CA LYS A 163 7.02 -14.56 2.96
C LYS A 163 5.56 -14.45 2.58
N ILE A 164 4.85 -13.53 3.24
CA ILE A 164 3.52 -13.09 2.84
C ILE A 164 3.65 -11.69 2.27
N PHE A 165 3.21 -11.52 1.04
CA PHE A 165 3.08 -10.24 0.39
C PHE A 165 1.72 -9.62 0.73
N PHE A 166 1.76 -8.43 1.36
CA PHE A 166 0.55 -7.70 1.79
C PHE A 166 0.15 -6.57 0.83
N GLY A 167 0.93 -6.33 -0.22
CA GLY A 167 0.56 -5.41 -1.28
C GLY A 167 -0.53 -5.97 -2.20
N PRO A 168 -0.93 -5.20 -3.22
CA PRO A 168 -1.96 -5.63 -4.15
C PRO A 168 -1.55 -6.85 -4.98
N PHE A 169 -2.48 -7.78 -5.20
CA PHE A 169 -2.17 -9.04 -5.88
C PHE A 169 -1.42 -8.85 -7.21
N ASN A 170 -0.26 -9.49 -7.34
CA ASN A 170 0.56 -9.44 -8.54
C ASN A 170 0.80 -10.85 -9.12
N PRO A 171 0.47 -11.10 -10.40
CA PRO A 171 0.72 -12.38 -11.05
C PRO A 171 2.18 -12.84 -11.02
N ASN A 172 3.15 -11.92 -11.03
CA ASN A 172 4.58 -12.24 -11.05
C ASN A 172 5.07 -12.95 -9.78
N LEU A 173 4.35 -12.80 -8.67
CA LEU A 173 4.64 -13.49 -7.40
C LEU A 173 3.93 -14.85 -7.29
N SER A 174 3.15 -15.24 -8.30
CA SER A 174 2.38 -16.50 -8.30
C SER A 174 3.10 -17.68 -8.96
N ASP A 175 4.27 -17.46 -9.56
CA ASP A 175 5.14 -18.53 -10.06
C ASP A 175 5.83 -19.22 -8.87
N HIS A 176 5.18 -20.24 -8.33
CA HIS A 176 5.70 -21.02 -7.21
C HIS A 176 6.84 -21.96 -7.57
N ASP A 177 7.14 -22.15 -8.86
CA ASP A 177 8.32 -22.90 -9.29
C ASP A 177 9.57 -22.02 -9.13
N GLN A 178 9.45 -20.71 -9.40
CA GLN A 178 10.50 -19.72 -9.15
C GLN A 178 10.52 -19.22 -7.70
N PHE A 179 9.35 -19.05 -7.07
CA PHE A 179 9.18 -18.45 -5.73
C PHE A 179 8.38 -19.38 -4.79
N PRO A 180 8.92 -20.54 -4.39
CA PRO A 180 8.19 -21.55 -3.61
C PRO A 180 7.82 -21.10 -2.18
N TYR A 181 8.41 -20.01 -1.69
CA TYR A 181 8.23 -19.49 -0.34
C TYR A 181 7.47 -18.16 -0.30
N VAL A 182 6.94 -17.66 -1.43
CA VAL A 182 6.19 -16.40 -1.50
C VAL A 182 4.70 -16.70 -1.64
N TYR A 183 3.91 -16.08 -0.78
CA TYR A 183 2.45 -16.18 -0.75
C TYR A 183 1.84 -14.79 -0.74
N GLN A 184 0.63 -14.63 -1.27
CA GLN A 184 -0.05 -13.34 -1.33
C GLN A 184 -1.34 -13.42 -0.53
N VAL A 185 -1.60 -12.42 0.31
CA VAL A 185 -2.84 -12.34 1.11
C VAL A 185 -3.96 -11.62 0.35
N ALA A 186 -3.61 -10.69 -0.54
CA ALA A 186 -4.57 -9.90 -1.30
C ALA A 186 -5.41 -10.78 -2.23
N THR A 187 -6.68 -10.43 -2.38
CA THR A 187 -7.60 -11.11 -3.29
C THR A 187 -7.21 -10.82 -4.74
N LYS A 188 -7.18 -11.84 -5.58
CA LYS A 188 -6.92 -11.69 -7.02
C LYS A 188 -8.04 -10.91 -7.72
N ASP A 189 -7.68 -9.99 -8.62
CA ASP A 189 -8.58 -9.16 -9.45
C ASP A 189 -9.36 -9.93 -10.54
N THR A 190 -9.81 -11.15 -10.25
CA THR A 190 -10.41 -12.09 -11.21
C THR A 190 -11.65 -11.54 -11.92
N TYR A 191 -12.42 -10.66 -11.27
CA TYR A 191 -13.65 -10.11 -11.82
C TYR A 191 -13.62 -8.59 -12.00
N LEU A 192 -12.49 -7.94 -11.71
CA LEU A 192 -12.34 -6.48 -11.78
C LEU A 192 -12.72 -5.94 -13.17
N PHE A 193 -12.15 -6.52 -14.24
CA PHE A 193 -12.43 -6.11 -15.61
C PHE A 193 -13.92 -6.30 -15.99
N GLN A 194 -14.60 -7.29 -15.41
CA GLN A 194 -16.03 -7.49 -15.63
C GLN A 194 -16.86 -6.40 -14.94
N GLY A 195 -16.44 -5.97 -13.75
CA GLY A 195 -17.04 -4.82 -13.06
C GLY A 195 -16.87 -3.52 -13.84
N MET A 196 -15.66 -3.26 -14.33
CA MET A 196 -15.37 -2.09 -15.18
C MET A 196 -16.19 -2.09 -16.48
N VAL A 197 -16.28 -3.23 -17.17
CA VAL A 197 -17.12 -3.35 -18.38
C VAL A 197 -18.60 -3.18 -18.06
N SER A 198 -19.10 -3.73 -16.95
CA SER A 198 -20.48 -3.54 -16.52
C SER A 198 -20.81 -2.07 -16.29
N LEU A 199 -19.90 -1.33 -15.65
CA LEU A 199 -20.03 0.12 -15.45
C LEU A 199 -20.10 0.87 -16.79
N MET A 200 -19.25 0.52 -17.75
CA MET A 200 -19.24 1.11 -19.08
C MET A 200 -20.56 0.88 -19.83
N LEU A 201 -21.12 -0.33 -19.73
CA LEU A 201 -22.39 -0.66 -20.34
C LEU A 201 -23.54 0.12 -19.71
N HIS A 202 -23.53 0.27 -18.40
CA HIS A 202 -24.52 1.07 -17.67
C HIS A 202 -24.57 2.52 -18.18
N PHE A 203 -23.41 3.17 -18.36
CA PHE A 203 -23.31 4.52 -18.92
C PHE A 203 -23.23 4.61 -20.44
N ARG A 204 -23.34 3.49 -21.15
CA ARG A 204 -23.27 3.37 -22.62
C ARG A 204 -21.98 3.93 -23.23
N TRP A 205 -20.86 3.78 -22.51
CA TRP A 205 -19.54 4.15 -23.02
C TRP A 205 -19.00 3.05 -23.94
N THR A 206 -18.94 3.33 -25.24
CA THR A 206 -18.49 2.38 -26.26
C THR A 206 -17.10 2.71 -26.83
N TRP A 207 -16.54 3.87 -26.52
CA TRP A 207 -15.25 4.34 -27.03
C TRP A 207 -14.33 4.75 -25.88
N ILE A 208 -13.40 3.87 -25.51
CA ILE A 208 -12.58 4.00 -24.29
C ILE A 208 -11.08 4.04 -24.61
N GLY A 209 -10.29 4.75 -23.82
CA GLY A 209 -8.83 4.63 -23.81
C GLY A 209 -8.37 3.62 -22.77
N LEU A 210 -7.19 3.04 -22.97
CA LEU A 210 -6.57 2.15 -22.00
C LEU A 210 -5.09 2.49 -21.79
N VAL A 211 -4.69 2.59 -20.53
CA VAL A 211 -3.32 2.82 -20.09
C VAL A 211 -2.96 1.75 -19.07
N ILE A 212 -1.88 1.02 -19.31
CA ILE A 212 -1.46 -0.10 -18.46
C ILE A 212 0.06 -0.10 -18.26
N SER A 213 0.53 -0.75 -17.20
CA SER A 213 1.95 -1.10 -17.07
C SER A 213 2.39 -2.01 -18.23
N ASP A 214 3.61 -1.82 -18.73
CA ASP A 214 4.27 -2.71 -19.70
C ASP A 214 4.95 -3.88 -18.96
N ASP A 215 4.14 -4.69 -18.30
CA ASP A 215 4.53 -5.88 -17.52
C ASP A 215 3.48 -7.01 -17.68
N ASP A 216 3.75 -8.20 -17.12
CA ASP A 216 2.84 -9.34 -17.24
C ASP A 216 1.47 -9.08 -16.59
N GLN A 217 1.40 -8.23 -15.56
CA GLN A 217 0.14 -7.83 -14.92
C GLN A 217 -0.74 -7.02 -15.89
N GLY A 218 -0.16 -6.00 -16.52
CA GLY A 218 -0.84 -5.18 -17.53
C GLY A 218 -1.22 -5.98 -18.77
N ILE A 219 -0.35 -6.89 -19.23
CA ILE A 219 -0.61 -7.76 -20.38
C ILE A 219 -1.77 -8.71 -20.09
N GLN A 220 -1.79 -9.34 -18.90
CA GLN A 220 -2.89 -10.21 -18.47
C GLN A 220 -4.20 -9.44 -18.41
N PHE A 221 -4.21 -8.26 -17.78
CA PHE A 221 -5.40 -7.40 -17.70
C PHE A 221 -5.91 -6.99 -19.09
N LEU A 222 -5.02 -6.62 -20.01
CA LEU A 222 -5.38 -6.30 -21.39
C LEU A 222 -6.06 -7.48 -22.10
N SER A 223 -5.54 -8.68 -21.92
CA SER A 223 -6.08 -9.90 -22.51
C SER A 223 -7.51 -10.16 -22.00
N ASP A 224 -7.68 -10.15 -20.68
CA ASP A 224 -8.96 -10.44 -20.02
C ASP A 224 -10.02 -9.36 -20.33
N LEU A 225 -9.61 -8.09 -20.33
CA LEU A 225 -10.48 -6.98 -20.70
C LEU A 225 -10.91 -7.09 -22.17
N LYS A 226 -9.98 -7.38 -23.10
CA LYS A 226 -10.27 -7.54 -24.54
C LYS A 226 -11.35 -8.58 -24.79
N GLU A 227 -11.24 -9.75 -24.15
CA GLU A 227 -12.22 -10.82 -24.30
C GLU A 227 -13.63 -10.33 -23.92
N LYS A 228 -13.74 -9.53 -22.86
CA LYS A 228 -15.03 -9.04 -22.35
C LYS A 228 -15.59 -7.89 -23.18
N ILE A 229 -14.77 -6.91 -23.59
CA ILE A 229 -15.24 -5.74 -24.37
C ILE A 229 -15.68 -6.14 -25.78
N HIS A 230 -15.00 -7.11 -26.41
CA HIS A 230 -15.39 -7.62 -27.73
C HIS A 230 -16.78 -8.25 -27.72
N LYS A 231 -17.16 -8.91 -26.62
CA LYS A 231 -18.51 -9.50 -26.45
C LYS A 231 -19.62 -8.45 -26.33
N HIS A 232 -19.29 -7.18 -26.04
CA HIS A 232 -20.28 -6.11 -25.81
C HIS A 232 -20.10 -4.90 -26.73
N GLU A 233 -19.40 -5.07 -27.86
CA GLU A 233 -19.22 -4.01 -28.88
C GLU A 233 -18.59 -2.71 -28.36
N ILE A 234 -17.75 -2.79 -27.32
CA ILE A 234 -16.94 -1.67 -26.82
C ILE A 234 -15.58 -1.68 -27.53
N CYS A 235 -15.13 -0.51 -27.98
CA CYS A 235 -13.90 -0.33 -28.74
C CYS A 235 -12.82 0.42 -27.92
N LEU A 236 -11.57 -0.03 -28.06
CA LEU A 236 -10.40 0.67 -27.55
C LEU A 236 -9.92 1.70 -28.58
N ALA A 237 -9.95 2.98 -28.22
CA ALA A 237 -9.45 4.09 -29.04
C ALA A 237 -7.91 4.09 -29.13
N PHE A 238 -7.25 3.72 -28.04
CA PHE A 238 -5.81 3.56 -27.93
C PHE A 238 -5.47 2.61 -26.78
N VAL A 239 -4.28 2.02 -26.85
CA VAL A 239 -3.68 1.24 -25.76
C VAL A 239 -2.27 1.75 -25.55
N ASN A 240 -2.01 2.35 -24.39
CA ASN A 240 -0.68 2.82 -24.01
C ASN A 240 -0.11 1.87 -22.96
N MET A 241 0.94 1.13 -23.32
CA MET A 241 1.75 0.34 -22.39
C MET A 241 2.90 1.21 -21.90
N ILE A 242 2.90 1.52 -20.61
CA ILE A 242 3.85 2.41 -19.97
C ILE A 242 4.96 1.58 -19.30
N PRO A 243 6.21 1.68 -19.77
CA PRO A 243 7.32 0.89 -19.22
C PRO A 243 7.68 1.35 -17.82
N GLU A 244 7.93 0.41 -16.90
CA GLU A 244 8.41 0.72 -15.55
C GLU A 244 9.74 1.48 -15.56
N ASN A 245 10.61 1.16 -16.52
CA ASN A 245 11.92 1.80 -16.65
C ASN A 245 11.78 3.28 -17.05
N MET A 246 12.15 4.17 -16.12
CA MET A 246 12.08 5.63 -16.30
C MET A 246 12.87 6.15 -17.51
N GLN A 247 13.93 5.47 -17.95
CA GLN A 247 14.73 5.91 -19.09
C GLN A 247 14.01 5.59 -20.40
N ILE A 248 13.44 4.39 -20.51
CA ILE A 248 12.59 4.01 -21.64
C ILE A 248 11.35 4.91 -21.69
N TYR A 249 10.68 5.11 -20.55
CA TYR A 249 9.52 6.00 -20.43
C TYR A 249 9.81 7.41 -20.97
N ARG A 250 10.91 8.04 -20.55
CA ARG A 250 11.28 9.40 -21.00
C ARG A 250 11.41 9.52 -22.52
N THR A 251 11.88 8.47 -23.20
CA THR A 251 12.00 8.49 -24.67
C THR A 251 10.66 8.40 -25.39
N ARG A 252 9.65 7.77 -24.75
CA ARG A 252 8.33 7.51 -25.34
C ARG A 252 7.21 8.44 -24.84
N ALA A 253 7.43 9.18 -23.75
CA ALA A 253 6.40 10.01 -23.08
C ALA A 253 5.57 10.88 -24.04
N LYS A 254 6.22 11.55 -25.01
CA LYS A 254 5.54 12.40 -26.00
C LYS A 254 4.56 11.63 -26.90
N ILE A 255 4.85 10.36 -27.21
CA ILE A 255 3.98 9.50 -28.02
C ILE A 255 2.69 9.23 -27.23
N TYR A 256 2.81 8.86 -25.96
CA TYR A 256 1.67 8.60 -25.08
C TYR A 256 0.82 9.87 -24.88
N ASP A 257 1.46 11.02 -24.66
CA ASP A 257 0.79 12.32 -24.59
C ASP A 257 -0.03 12.59 -25.85
N GLN A 258 0.56 12.39 -27.03
CA GLN A 258 -0.11 12.64 -28.30
C GLN A 258 -1.31 11.71 -28.50
N GLN A 259 -1.16 10.40 -28.24
CA GLN A 259 -2.25 9.43 -28.38
C GLN A 259 -3.42 9.77 -27.46
N LEU A 260 -3.15 10.14 -26.20
CA LEU A 260 -4.18 10.46 -25.23
C LEU A 260 -4.88 11.79 -25.54
N MET A 261 -4.11 12.83 -25.88
CA MET A 261 -4.64 14.18 -26.12
C MET A 261 -5.44 14.29 -27.42
N THR A 262 -5.07 13.51 -28.45
CA THR A 262 -5.76 13.53 -29.76
C THR A 262 -6.97 12.61 -29.84
N SER A 263 -7.11 11.66 -28.89
CA SER A 263 -8.25 10.74 -28.84
C SER A 263 -9.56 11.44 -28.47
N SER A 264 -10.65 11.03 -29.12
CA SER A 264 -12.02 11.43 -28.78
C SER A 264 -12.60 10.66 -27.58
N ALA A 265 -11.91 9.64 -27.07
CA ALA A 265 -12.36 8.86 -25.92
C ALA A 265 -12.41 9.74 -24.66
N LYS A 266 -13.60 9.85 -24.07
CA LYS A 266 -13.81 10.59 -22.81
C LYS A 266 -13.42 9.76 -21.59
N VAL A 267 -13.54 8.44 -21.67
CA VAL A 267 -13.26 7.50 -20.58
C VAL A 267 -11.94 6.82 -20.84
N VAL A 268 -11.09 6.74 -19.81
CA VAL A 268 -9.79 6.06 -19.88
C VAL A 268 -9.65 5.13 -18.68
N ILE A 269 -9.45 3.84 -18.92
CA ILE A 269 -8.99 2.93 -17.87
C ILE A 269 -7.48 3.14 -17.69
N ILE A 270 -7.05 3.30 -16.45
CA ILE A 270 -5.65 3.18 -16.05
C ILE A 270 -5.51 2.02 -15.07
N TYR A 271 -4.59 1.09 -15.32
CA TYR A 271 -4.40 -0.10 -14.48
C TYR A 271 -2.91 -0.41 -14.28
N GLY A 272 -2.53 -0.66 -13.03
CA GLY A 272 -1.15 -0.94 -12.60
C GLY A 272 -0.81 -0.25 -11.28
N GLU A 273 0.42 -0.43 -10.81
CA GLU A 273 0.88 0.03 -9.49
C GLU A 273 0.98 1.57 -9.43
N MET A 274 0.45 2.15 -8.35
CA MET A 274 0.74 3.52 -7.97
C MET A 274 2.23 3.66 -7.61
N ASN A 275 2.82 4.86 -7.75
CA ASN A 275 4.25 5.09 -7.61
C ASN A 275 5.15 4.44 -8.69
N SER A 276 4.58 4.16 -9.86
CA SER A 276 5.30 3.74 -11.06
C SER A 276 5.39 4.88 -12.09
N THR A 277 5.96 4.60 -13.26
CA THR A 277 5.89 5.48 -14.44
C THR A 277 4.46 5.77 -14.89
N LEU A 278 3.47 4.95 -14.52
CA LEU A 278 2.06 5.27 -14.72
C LEU A 278 1.65 6.52 -13.95
N GLU A 279 2.02 6.64 -12.67
CA GLU A 279 1.68 7.82 -11.87
C GLU A 279 2.35 9.08 -12.45
N VAL A 280 3.60 8.95 -12.91
CA VAL A 280 4.31 10.04 -13.60
C VAL A 280 3.57 10.45 -14.87
N SER A 281 3.04 9.49 -15.63
CA SER A 281 2.25 9.74 -16.84
C SER A 281 0.92 10.43 -16.51
N PHE A 282 0.23 9.95 -15.49
CA PHE A 282 -1.04 10.51 -15.02
C PHE A 282 -0.90 11.97 -14.61
N ARG A 283 0.06 12.27 -13.71
CA ARG A 283 0.38 13.65 -13.28
C ARG A 283 0.78 14.53 -14.46
N ARG A 284 1.54 13.98 -15.41
CA ARG A 284 1.95 14.68 -16.63
C ARG A 284 0.74 15.05 -17.50
N TRP A 285 -0.20 14.13 -17.73
CA TRP A 285 -1.40 14.43 -18.52
C TRP A 285 -2.30 15.45 -17.85
N ALA A 286 -2.44 15.38 -16.54
CA ALA A 286 -3.18 16.38 -15.79
C ALA A 286 -2.52 17.78 -15.91
N TYR A 287 -1.18 17.86 -15.84
CA TYR A 287 -0.44 19.10 -16.11
C TYR A 287 -0.62 19.61 -17.56
N LEU A 288 -0.75 18.70 -18.53
CA LEU A 288 -1.04 19.03 -19.93
C LEU A 288 -2.51 19.43 -20.18
N GLY A 289 -3.37 19.39 -19.16
CA GLY A 289 -4.79 19.74 -19.26
C GLY A 289 -5.67 18.63 -19.82
N ALA A 290 -5.27 17.35 -19.69
CA ALA A 290 -6.11 16.23 -20.11
C ALA A 290 -7.34 16.09 -19.21
N GLN A 291 -8.52 16.38 -19.75
CA GLN A 291 -9.81 16.14 -19.08
C GLN A 291 -10.41 14.81 -19.54
N ARG A 292 -10.41 13.80 -18.66
CA ARG A 292 -10.95 12.45 -18.92
C ARG A 292 -11.69 11.94 -17.69
N ILE A 293 -12.64 11.03 -17.89
CA ILE A 293 -13.20 10.19 -16.82
C ILE A 293 -12.23 9.02 -16.65
N TRP A 294 -11.47 9.06 -15.56
CA TRP A 294 -10.52 8.02 -15.23
C TRP A 294 -11.21 6.87 -14.49
N ILE A 295 -10.94 5.63 -14.88
CA ILE A 295 -11.37 4.43 -14.17
C ILE A 295 -10.12 3.66 -13.75
N THR A 296 -9.99 3.35 -12.47
CA THR A 296 -8.80 2.67 -11.91
C THR A 296 -9.17 1.83 -10.67
N THR A 297 -8.17 1.29 -9.97
CA THR A 297 -8.30 0.61 -8.68
C THR A 297 -8.01 1.55 -7.50
N SER A 298 -8.45 1.18 -6.29
CA SER A 298 -8.20 1.90 -5.03
C SER A 298 -6.73 2.15 -4.71
N GLN A 299 -5.82 1.39 -5.32
CA GLN A 299 -4.38 1.61 -5.18
C GLN A 299 -3.94 3.02 -5.59
N TRP A 300 -4.76 3.71 -6.39
CA TRP A 300 -4.55 5.08 -6.84
C TRP A 300 -5.18 6.14 -5.93
N ASP A 301 -5.80 5.75 -4.81
CA ASP A 301 -6.46 6.68 -3.90
C ASP A 301 -5.41 7.50 -3.12
N VAL A 302 -5.19 8.77 -3.52
CA VAL A 302 -4.18 9.66 -2.89
C VAL A 302 -4.77 10.53 -1.77
N ILE A 303 -5.87 10.09 -1.16
CA ILE A 303 -6.72 10.96 -0.31
C ILE A 303 -6.01 11.41 0.97
N THR A 304 -4.88 10.80 1.32
CA THR A 304 -4.08 11.12 2.51
C THR A 304 -3.11 12.31 2.33
N LYS A 305 -3.18 13.09 1.25
CA LYS A 305 -2.25 14.22 1.02
C LYS A 305 -2.96 15.58 1.11
N LYS A 306 -2.54 16.43 2.06
CA LYS A 306 -2.70 17.91 1.98
C LYS A 306 -1.81 18.55 0.91
N ASP A 307 -1.57 17.85 -0.19
CA ASP A 307 -0.77 18.35 -1.29
C ASP A 307 -1.72 18.80 -2.39
N PHE A 308 -1.53 20.01 -2.91
CA PHE A 308 -2.33 20.59 -4.00
C PHE A 308 -2.36 19.70 -5.27
N SER A 309 -1.56 18.63 -5.30
CA SER A 309 -1.64 17.54 -6.28
C SER A 309 -2.97 16.78 -6.33
N LEU A 310 -3.85 16.93 -5.34
CA LEU A 310 -5.15 16.23 -5.33
C LEU A 310 -5.99 16.57 -6.57
N ASP A 311 -5.89 17.80 -7.10
CA ASP A 311 -6.67 18.25 -8.26
C ASP A 311 -6.58 17.31 -9.48
N PHE A 312 -5.49 16.54 -9.60
CA PHE A 312 -5.32 15.59 -10.70
C PHE A 312 -6.28 14.41 -10.68
N PHE A 313 -6.77 14.00 -9.50
CA PHE A 313 -7.61 12.81 -9.33
C PHE A 313 -9.10 13.11 -9.28
N HIS A 314 -9.49 14.39 -9.39
CA HIS A 314 -10.90 14.77 -9.34
C HIS A 314 -11.73 14.01 -10.38
N GLY A 315 -12.84 13.42 -9.94
CA GLY A 315 -13.76 12.67 -10.79
C GLY A 315 -13.26 11.28 -11.22
N THR A 316 -12.14 10.81 -10.67
CA THR A 316 -11.65 9.45 -10.91
C THR A 316 -12.56 8.44 -10.22
N VAL A 317 -12.99 7.43 -10.96
CA VAL A 317 -13.76 6.30 -10.46
C VAL A 317 -12.80 5.18 -10.07
N THR A 318 -12.87 4.73 -8.82
CA THR A 318 -12.01 3.65 -8.29
C THR A 318 -12.83 2.43 -7.92
N PHE A 319 -12.29 1.26 -8.27
CA PHE A 319 -12.78 -0.05 -7.83
C PHE A 319 -11.89 -0.55 -6.71
N ALA A 320 -12.49 -0.97 -5.60
CA ALA A 320 -11.79 -1.55 -4.45
C ALA A 320 -12.44 -2.87 -4.07
N HIS A 321 -11.66 -3.86 -3.61
CA HIS A 321 -12.26 -5.02 -2.96
C HIS A 321 -13.05 -4.54 -1.72
N LEU A 322 -14.24 -5.08 -1.52
CA LEU A 322 -15.03 -4.79 -0.34
C LEU A 322 -14.35 -5.44 0.87
N HIS A 323 -14.05 -4.60 1.87
CA HIS A 323 -13.56 -5.02 3.17
C HIS A 323 -14.47 -4.41 4.24
N SER A 324 -14.82 -5.21 5.24
CA SER A 324 -15.60 -4.74 6.38
C SER A 324 -14.79 -3.75 7.22
N ASP A 325 -15.43 -2.67 7.69
CA ASP A 325 -14.80 -1.73 8.63
C ASP A 325 -14.47 -2.46 9.94
N ILE A 326 -13.22 -2.33 10.40
CA ILE A 326 -12.78 -2.92 11.68
C ILE A 326 -13.06 -1.90 12.78
N ALA A 327 -14.25 -1.98 13.39
CA ALA A 327 -14.69 -1.04 14.43
C ALA A 327 -13.70 -0.96 15.61
N GLU A 328 -13.08 -2.08 15.95
CA GLU A 328 -12.04 -2.21 16.97
C GLU A 328 -10.78 -1.41 16.61
N PHE A 329 -10.41 -1.33 15.33
CA PHE A 329 -9.28 -0.52 14.88
C PHE A 329 -9.56 0.97 15.10
N ARG A 330 -10.77 1.44 14.81
CA ARG A 330 -11.19 2.81 15.12
C ARG A 330 -11.06 3.13 16.62
N ASN A 331 -11.47 2.20 17.48
CA ASN A 331 -11.33 2.34 18.93
C ASN A 331 -9.86 2.30 19.38
N PHE A 332 -9.04 1.46 18.75
CA PHE A 332 -7.59 1.42 18.95
C PHE A 332 -6.97 2.78 18.67
N MET A 333 -7.23 3.35 17.50
CA MET A 333 -6.72 4.66 17.08
C MET A 333 -7.09 5.79 18.07
N GLN A 334 -8.31 5.76 18.62
CA GLN A 334 -8.74 6.74 19.61
C GLN A 334 -8.05 6.57 20.97
N THR A 335 -7.76 5.32 21.38
CA THR A 335 -7.22 4.99 22.71
C THR A 335 -5.70 4.79 22.73
N ILE A 336 -5.04 5.03 21.61
CA ILE A 336 -3.67 4.58 21.34
C ILE A 336 -2.62 5.21 22.27
N ASN A 337 -2.86 6.42 22.76
CA ASN A 337 -1.97 7.15 23.68
C ASN A 337 -2.21 6.78 25.16
N THR A 338 -3.05 5.79 25.45
CA THR A 338 -3.26 5.29 26.82
C THR A 338 -2.27 4.18 27.14
N SER A 339 -1.99 3.95 28.43
CA SER A 339 -1.14 2.84 28.92
C SER A 339 -1.72 1.45 28.69
N LYS A 340 -2.71 1.31 27.79
CA LYS A 340 -3.39 0.05 27.44
C LYS A 340 -2.61 -0.79 26.45
N TYR A 341 -1.66 -0.19 25.73
CA TYR A 341 -0.87 -0.83 24.67
C TYR A 341 0.61 -0.85 25.06
N PRO A 342 1.38 -1.87 24.63
CA PRO A 342 2.79 -2.04 24.99
C PRO A 342 3.74 -1.03 24.29
N VAL A 343 3.20 0.02 23.66
CA VAL A 343 3.95 1.05 22.95
C VAL A 343 3.55 2.41 23.49
N ASP A 344 4.52 3.16 24.02
CA ASP A 344 4.32 4.58 24.26
C ASP A 344 4.38 5.34 22.92
N ILE A 345 3.19 5.51 22.32
CA ILE A 345 3.05 6.16 21.02
C ILE A 345 3.40 7.63 21.09
N SER A 346 3.35 8.27 22.26
CA SER A 346 3.80 9.66 22.37
C SER A 346 5.30 9.80 22.03
N GLN A 347 6.12 8.82 22.41
CA GLN A 347 7.53 8.76 22.03
C GLN A 347 7.71 8.44 20.55
N SER A 348 6.92 7.50 20.02
CA SER A 348 6.91 7.18 18.59
C SER A 348 6.53 8.41 17.75
N MET A 349 5.51 9.18 18.18
CA MET A 349 5.04 10.42 17.56
C MET A 349 6.13 11.50 17.54
N LEU A 350 6.98 11.59 18.56
CA LEU A 350 8.15 12.50 18.53
C LEU A 350 9.15 12.09 17.44
N GLY A 351 9.37 10.79 17.25
CA GLY A 351 10.17 10.24 16.15
C GLY A 351 9.56 10.52 14.77
N TRP A 352 8.24 10.37 14.66
CA TRP A 352 7.42 10.64 13.48
C TRP A 352 7.44 12.13 13.08
N ASN A 353 7.30 13.03 14.05
CA ASN A 353 7.33 14.47 13.81
C ASN A 353 8.70 14.97 13.31
N HIS A 354 9.76 14.15 13.41
CA HIS A 354 11.10 14.48 12.92
C HIS A 354 11.14 14.83 11.42
N PHE A 355 10.29 14.20 10.60
CA PHE A 355 10.26 14.39 9.14
C PHE A 355 9.35 15.53 8.68
N ASN A 356 8.35 15.90 9.47
CA ASN A 356 7.40 16.96 9.12
C ASN A 356 7.85 18.36 9.59
N CYS A 357 9.03 18.47 10.20
CA CYS A 357 9.55 19.70 10.81
C CYS A 357 8.55 20.44 11.69
N SER A 358 7.65 19.72 12.35
CA SER A 358 6.60 20.33 13.16
C SER A 358 7.11 20.87 14.49
N ILE A 359 8.43 20.99 14.68
CA ILE A 359 9.07 21.61 15.85
C ILE A 359 9.09 23.13 15.64
N LEU A 360 7.91 23.76 15.63
CA LEU A 360 7.81 25.22 15.54
C LEU A 360 8.20 25.86 16.88
N LYS A 361 9.37 26.50 16.87
CA LYS A 361 9.70 27.78 17.52
C LYS A 361 9.12 28.04 18.92
N ASN A 362 9.90 27.68 19.95
CA ASN A 362 10.21 28.65 21.00
C ASN A 362 11.55 28.35 21.69
N ASN A 363 12.52 29.24 21.48
CA ASN A 363 13.76 29.30 22.23
C ASN A 363 13.47 29.89 23.62
N SER A 364 12.89 29.11 24.53
CA SER A 364 13.01 29.22 26.00
C SER A 364 11.89 28.40 26.64
N LYS A 365 12.29 27.37 27.40
CA LYS A 365 11.45 26.35 28.03
C LYS A 365 10.85 25.34 27.04
N MET A 366 11.37 24.13 27.17
CA MET A 366 10.96 22.90 26.51
C MET A 366 9.57 22.49 27.04
N ASP A 367 8.52 23.22 26.67
CA ASP A 367 7.16 22.69 26.80
C ASP A 367 6.97 21.74 25.63
N TYR A 368 7.10 20.45 25.93
CA TYR A 368 6.62 19.38 25.09
C TYR A 368 5.20 19.74 24.66
N PHE A 369 4.95 19.93 23.36
CA PHE A 369 3.60 19.71 22.85
C PHE A 369 3.34 18.21 22.99
N THR A 370 3.05 17.77 24.21
CA THR A 370 2.42 16.50 24.48
C THR A 370 1.05 16.66 23.84
N PHE A 371 0.86 16.08 22.65
CA PHE A 371 -0.48 15.93 22.10
C PHE A 371 -1.22 15.02 23.08
N ASN A 372 -1.88 15.62 24.08
CA ASN A 372 -2.70 14.90 25.06
C ASN A 372 -3.92 14.24 24.38
N ASN A 373 -4.16 14.54 23.10
CA ASN A 373 -5.25 13.97 22.32
C ASN A 373 -4.73 13.31 21.04
N SER A 374 -4.80 11.98 20.97
CA SER A 374 -4.50 11.16 19.78
C SER A 374 -5.26 11.64 18.55
N LEU A 375 -6.51 12.09 18.73
CA LEU A 375 -7.37 12.59 17.65
C LEU A 375 -6.81 13.81 16.92
N GLU A 376 -6.18 14.74 17.65
CA GLU A 376 -5.60 15.94 17.01
C GLU A 376 -4.37 15.60 16.19
N TRP A 377 -3.54 14.68 16.70
CA TRP A 377 -2.36 14.20 15.98
C TRP A 377 -2.77 13.44 14.70
N LEU A 378 -3.78 12.58 14.79
CA LEU A 378 -4.34 11.84 13.64
C LEU A 378 -4.94 12.77 12.59
N ALA A 379 -5.71 13.77 13.03
CA ALA A 379 -6.29 14.77 12.14
C ALA A 379 -5.22 15.62 11.43
N GLN A 380 -4.12 15.94 12.11
CA GLN A 380 -3.00 16.65 11.48
C GLN A 380 -2.30 15.83 10.40
N HIS A 381 -2.14 14.53 10.64
CA HIS A 381 -1.46 13.60 9.72
C HIS A 381 -2.40 12.99 8.67
N THR A 382 -3.64 13.48 8.59
CA THR A 382 -4.67 13.05 7.60
C THR A 382 -4.79 11.53 7.52
N PHE A 383 -4.67 10.88 8.67
CA PHE A 383 -4.85 9.44 8.77
C PHE A 383 -6.35 9.14 8.79
N ASP A 384 -6.81 8.32 7.85
CA ASP A 384 -8.19 7.85 7.90
C ASP A 384 -8.33 6.86 9.07
N MET A 385 -9.47 6.90 9.77
CA MET A 385 -9.73 5.93 10.84
C MET A 385 -10.09 4.54 10.29
N VAL A 386 -10.20 4.43 8.97
CA VAL A 386 -10.45 3.20 8.21
C VAL A 386 -9.15 2.75 7.56
N LEU A 387 -8.88 1.44 7.58
CA LEU A 387 -7.70 0.87 6.93
C LEU A 387 -7.76 1.05 5.42
N SER A 388 -6.61 1.33 4.81
CA SER A 388 -6.42 1.13 3.37
C SER A 388 -6.51 -0.35 3.02
N GLU A 389 -6.62 -0.67 1.73
CA GLU A 389 -6.56 -2.05 1.23
C GLU A 389 -5.24 -2.74 1.63
N GLU A 390 -4.11 -2.02 1.56
CA GLU A 390 -2.80 -2.53 1.98
C GLU A 390 -2.76 -2.76 3.50
N GLY A 391 -3.36 -1.87 4.30
CA GLY A 391 -3.49 -2.02 5.74
C GLY A 391 -4.37 -3.21 6.13
N TYR A 392 -5.48 -3.42 5.42
CA TYR A 392 -6.37 -4.56 5.64
C TYR A 392 -5.71 -5.89 5.25
N ASN A 393 -4.99 -5.91 4.13
CA ASN A 393 -4.19 -7.05 3.71
C ASN A 393 -3.09 -7.36 4.73
N LEU A 394 -2.40 -6.34 5.25
CA LEU A 394 -1.39 -6.50 6.29
C LEU A 394 -2.01 -7.08 7.57
N TYR A 395 -3.17 -6.59 8.00
CA TYR A 395 -3.92 -7.13 9.14
C TYR A 395 -4.20 -8.63 8.96
N ASN A 396 -4.77 -9.02 7.82
CA ASN A 396 -5.04 -10.43 7.50
C ASN A 396 -3.75 -11.27 7.41
N ALA A 397 -2.64 -10.68 6.93
CA ALA A 397 -1.36 -11.37 6.86
C ALA A 397 -0.81 -11.71 8.25
N VAL A 398 -0.94 -10.80 9.22
CA VAL A 398 -0.57 -11.07 10.63
C VAL A 398 -1.42 -12.20 11.21
N TYR A 399 -2.72 -12.23 10.93
CA TYR A 399 -3.59 -13.35 11.32
C TYR A 399 -3.21 -14.67 10.66
N ALA A 400 -2.86 -14.66 9.37
CA ALA A 400 -2.40 -15.86 8.66
C ALA A 400 -1.13 -16.44 9.31
N VAL A 401 -0.20 -15.59 9.73
CA VAL A 401 0.98 -15.99 10.52
C VAL A 401 0.56 -16.59 11.86
N ALA A 402 -0.30 -15.91 12.62
CA ALA A 402 -0.72 -16.35 13.93
C ALA A 402 -1.41 -17.72 13.91
N HIS A 403 -2.30 -17.95 12.94
CA HIS A 403 -2.94 -19.26 12.76
C HIS A 403 -1.93 -20.35 12.35
N THR A 404 -0.94 -20.01 11.52
CA THR A 404 0.11 -20.95 11.11
C THR A 404 0.98 -21.35 12.30
N TYR A 405 1.43 -20.38 13.10
CA TYR A 405 2.19 -20.65 14.32
C TYR A 405 1.37 -21.41 15.37
N HIS A 406 0.08 -21.09 15.52
CA HIS A 406 -0.79 -21.80 16.45
C HIS A 406 -0.89 -23.29 16.12
N GLU A 407 -1.04 -23.64 14.83
CA GLU A 407 -1.05 -25.05 14.41
C GLU A 407 0.31 -25.72 14.65
N LEU A 408 1.42 -25.05 14.29
CA LEU A 408 2.76 -25.60 14.51
C LEU A 408 3.05 -25.86 15.99
N ILE A 409 2.65 -24.96 16.88
CA ILE A 409 2.82 -25.10 18.32
C ILE A 409 1.94 -26.24 18.86
N SER A 410 0.70 -26.34 18.39
CA SER A 410 -0.18 -27.47 18.73
C SER A 410 0.43 -28.82 18.31
N GLN A 411 0.99 -28.92 17.09
CA GLN A 411 1.70 -30.11 16.62
C GLN A 411 2.96 -30.42 17.47
N GLN A 412 3.71 -29.40 17.91
CA GLN A 412 4.85 -29.57 18.82
C GLN A 412 4.42 -30.18 20.16
N VAL A 413 3.35 -29.63 20.76
CA VAL A 413 2.81 -30.09 22.04
C VAL A 413 2.29 -31.54 21.95
N GLU A 414 1.54 -31.88 20.91
CA GLU A 414 1.02 -33.23 20.68
C GLU A 414 2.13 -34.26 20.46
N SER A 415 3.21 -33.88 19.78
CA SER A 415 4.32 -34.79 19.47
C SER A 415 5.20 -35.16 20.67
N GLN A 416 4.96 -34.60 21.86
CA GLN A 416 5.77 -34.78 23.09
C GLN A 416 7.28 -34.56 22.89
N LYS A 417 7.70 -33.75 21.90
CA LYS A 417 9.10 -33.38 21.69
C LYS A 417 9.54 -32.38 22.76
N ILE A 418 9.78 -32.88 23.98
CA ILE A 418 10.17 -32.11 25.18
C ILE A 418 11.52 -31.37 25.00
N THR A 419 12.32 -31.70 23.99
CA THR A 419 13.69 -31.18 23.82
C THR A 419 13.82 -29.81 23.12
N LYS A 420 12.75 -29.23 22.57
CA LYS A 420 12.82 -27.89 21.96
C LYS A 420 11.89 -26.90 22.69
N PRO A 421 12.34 -25.67 22.98
CA PRO A 421 11.43 -24.62 23.46
C PRO A 421 10.28 -24.41 22.46
N LYS A 422 9.06 -24.15 22.95
CA LYS A 422 7.92 -23.93 22.05
C LYS A 422 8.14 -22.65 21.24
N GLY A 423 7.55 -22.61 20.05
CA GLY A 423 7.70 -21.46 19.15
C GLY A 423 9.01 -21.44 18.36
N VAL A 424 9.89 -22.44 18.54
CA VAL A 424 11.08 -22.61 17.70
C VAL A 424 10.78 -23.54 16.54
N PHE A 425 10.78 -22.99 15.33
CA PHE A 425 10.58 -23.73 14.08
C PHE A 425 11.89 -23.81 13.32
N THR A 426 12.26 -24.99 12.83
CA THR A 426 13.52 -25.21 12.08
C THR A 426 13.29 -25.71 10.66
N ASP A 427 12.06 -26.07 10.31
CA ASP A 427 11.70 -26.62 9.00
C ASP A 427 10.86 -25.61 8.22
N CYS A 428 11.53 -24.79 7.40
CA CYS A 428 10.83 -23.82 6.56
C CYS A 428 9.90 -24.43 5.53
N ARG A 429 10.13 -25.68 5.12
CA ARG A 429 9.23 -26.35 4.19
C ARG A 429 7.91 -26.68 4.87
N GLN A 430 7.95 -27.11 6.13
CA GLN A 430 6.75 -27.34 6.93
C GLN A 430 5.98 -26.03 7.16
N VAL A 431 6.68 -24.97 7.58
CA VAL A 431 6.06 -23.64 7.79
C VAL A 431 5.41 -23.13 6.50
N ALA A 432 6.14 -23.18 5.37
CA ALA A 432 5.62 -22.76 4.08
C ALA A 432 4.41 -23.58 3.62
N SER A 433 4.44 -24.90 3.80
CA SER A 433 3.33 -25.78 3.42
C SER A 433 2.06 -25.45 4.21
N LEU A 434 2.19 -25.22 5.51
CA LEU A 434 1.06 -24.86 6.37
C LEU A 434 0.52 -23.46 6.10
N LEU A 435 1.40 -22.53 5.71
CA LEU A 435 1.01 -21.19 5.31
C LEU A 435 0.26 -21.21 3.97
N LYS A 436 0.74 -21.98 2.99
CA LYS A 436 0.15 -22.10 1.64
C LYS A 436 -1.32 -22.53 1.65
N THR A 437 -1.66 -23.49 2.50
CA THR A 437 -3.00 -24.09 2.57
C THR A 437 -3.87 -23.44 3.64
N ARG A 438 -3.43 -22.31 4.20
CA ARG A 438 -4.10 -21.68 5.33
C ARG A 438 -5.42 -21.06 4.89
N VAL A 439 -6.48 -21.46 5.57
CA VAL A 439 -7.83 -20.89 5.45
C VAL A 439 -8.35 -20.60 6.86
N PHE A 440 -8.86 -19.40 7.10
CA PHE A 440 -9.41 -19.00 8.38
C PHE A 440 -10.48 -17.92 8.20
N THR A 441 -11.31 -17.74 9.21
CA THR A 441 -12.23 -16.59 9.30
C THR A 441 -11.56 -15.52 10.16
N ASN A 442 -11.38 -14.33 9.63
CA ASN A 442 -10.81 -13.21 10.38
C ASN A 442 -11.82 -12.67 11.43
N PRO A 443 -11.40 -11.81 12.36
CA PRO A 443 -12.29 -11.31 13.43
C PRO A 443 -13.53 -10.57 12.96
N VAL A 444 -13.53 -10.00 11.75
CA VAL A 444 -14.70 -9.35 11.15
C VAL A 444 -15.65 -10.32 10.43
N GLY A 445 -15.35 -11.63 10.43
CA GLY A 445 -16.22 -12.68 9.90
C GLY A 445 -15.99 -13.02 8.43
N GLU A 446 -14.94 -12.50 7.79
CA GLU A 446 -14.61 -12.76 6.40
C GLU A 446 -13.64 -13.96 6.26
N LEU A 447 -13.81 -14.74 5.20
CA LEU A 447 -12.95 -15.89 4.91
C LEU A 447 -11.67 -15.44 4.20
N VAL A 448 -10.51 -15.67 4.82
CA VAL A 448 -9.20 -15.44 4.23
C VAL A 448 -8.63 -16.78 3.74
N ASN A 449 -8.25 -16.85 2.46
CA ASN A 449 -7.66 -18.04 1.86
C ASN A 449 -6.30 -17.72 1.25
N MET A 450 -5.24 -18.33 1.77
CA MET A 450 -3.87 -18.14 1.26
C MET A 450 -3.63 -18.93 -0.04
N ASN A 451 -4.51 -19.88 -0.39
CA ASN A 451 -4.46 -20.62 -1.64
C ASN A 451 -5.24 -19.90 -2.74
N GLN A 452 -4.53 -19.06 -3.48
CA GLN A 452 -5.05 -18.18 -4.54
C GLN A 452 -5.59 -18.91 -5.80
N ARG A 453 -5.61 -20.25 -5.83
CA ARG A 453 -6.14 -21.03 -6.96
C ARG A 453 -7.66 -21.06 -7.01
N GLU A 454 -8.34 -20.79 -5.89
CA GLU A 454 -9.79 -20.83 -5.82
C GLU A 454 -10.38 -19.49 -6.28
N ASN A 455 -11.26 -19.53 -7.29
CA ASN A 455 -11.99 -18.36 -7.74
C ASN A 455 -12.92 -17.86 -6.63
N GLN A 456 -12.49 -16.83 -5.91
CA GLN A 456 -13.32 -16.16 -4.92
C GLN A 456 -14.21 -15.13 -5.60
N CYS A 457 -15.50 -15.18 -5.26
CA CYS A 457 -16.50 -14.18 -5.62
C CYS A 457 -16.25 -12.87 -4.84
N ALA A 458 -15.21 -12.12 -5.18
CA ALA A 458 -14.94 -10.85 -4.51
C ALA A 458 -15.98 -9.79 -4.92
N GLU A 459 -16.61 -9.15 -3.93
CA GLU A 459 -17.43 -7.96 -4.14
C GLU A 459 -16.52 -6.73 -4.24
N TYR A 460 -16.86 -5.80 -5.13
CA TYR A 460 -16.12 -4.56 -5.35
C TYR A 460 -16.96 -3.35 -4.98
N ASP A 461 -16.38 -2.45 -4.22
CA ASP A 461 -16.92 -1.10 -4.05
C ASP A 461 -16.48 -0.20 -5.20
N ILE A 462 -17.43 0.59 -5.69
CA ILE A 462 -17.18 1.59 -6.73
C ILE A 462 -17.31 2.95 -6.07
N SER A 463 -16.25 3.73 -6.12
CA SER A 463 -16.20 5.07 -5.52
C SER A 463 -15.72 6.10 -6.53
N ILE A 464 -16.02 7.36 -6.25
CA ILE A 464 -15.52 8.50 -7.01
C ILE A 464 -14.75 9.44 -6.09
N ILE A 465 -13.64 9.99 -6.57
CA ILE A 465 -12.82 10.94 -5.83
C ILE A 465 -13.35 12.36 -6.08
N TRP A 466 -13.81 13.01 -5.02
CA TRP A 466 -14.26 14.40 -5.05
C TRP A 466 -13.22 15.28 -4.38
N ASN A 467 -12.86 16.37 -5.03
CA ASN A 467 -11.95 17.35 -4.47
C ASN A 467 -12.74 18.59 -4.11
N PHE A 468 -12.58 19.03 -2.88
CA PHE A 468 -13.15 20.26 -2.37
C PHE A 468 -12.07 21.34 -2.34
N PRO A 469 -12.47 22.63 -2.40
CA PRO A 469 -11.56 23.73 -2.14
C PRO A 469 -10.76 23.50 -0.84
N GLN A 470 -9.52 24.02 -0.78
CA GLN A 470 -8.56 23.81 0.32
C GLN A 470 -7.82 22.46 0.30
N GLY A 471 -7.94 21.68 -0.77
CA GLY A 471 -7.18 20.43 -0.93
C GLY A 471 -7.71 19.30 -0.06
N LEU A 472 -9.02 19.24 0.15
CA LEU A 472 -9.68 18.12 0.81
C LEU A 472 -10.22 17.18 -0.27
N GLY A 473 -9.62 15.99 -0.41
CA GLY A 473 -10.16 14.90 -1.21
C GLY A 473 -11.11 14.04 -0.38
N LEU A 474 -12.22 13.58 -0.94
CA LEU A 474 -13.13 12.61 -0.34
C LEU A 474 -13.40 11.47 -1.32
N LYS A 475 -13.38 10.23 -0.81
CA LYS A 475 -13.84 9.05 -1.53
C LYS A 475 -15.33 8.87 -1.27
N VAL A 476 -16.15 8.99 -2.29
CA VAL A 476 -17.60 8.80 -2.15
C VAL A 476 -17.98 7.50 -2.83
N LYS A 477 -18.51 6.54 -2.07
CA LYS A 477 -19.04 5.30 -2.62
C LYS A 477 -20.27 5.60 -3.47
N ILE A 478 -20.22 5.23 -4.75
CA ILE A 478 -21.30 5.44 -5.73
C ILE A 478 -21.99 4.14 -6.11
N GLY A 479 -21.44 3.00 -5.72
CA GLY A 479 -22.03 1.74 -6.09
C GLY A 479 -21.20 0.55 -5.66
N LYS A 480 -21.55 -0.60 -6.22
CA LYS A 480 -20.89 -1.87 -5.98
C LYS A 480 -21.07 -2.82 -7.16
N TYR A 481 -20.13 -3.75 -7.28
CA TYR A 481 -20.18 -4.84 -8.25
C TYR A 481 -19.95 -6.19 -7.57
N PHE A 482 -20.87 -7.14 -7.70
CA PHE A 482 -20.75 -8.49 -7.15
C PHE A 482 -20.91 -9.54 -8.26
N PRO A 483 -19.82 -10.23 -8.67
CA PRO A 483 -19.82 -11.09 -9.86
C PRO A 483 -20.71 -12.33 -9.73
N CYS A 484 -21.01 -12.78 -8.51
CA CYS A 484 -21.72 -14.04 -8.27
C CYS A 484 -23.25 -13.88 -8.15
N LEU A 485 -23.76 -12.67 -8.40
CA LEU A 485 -25.18 -12.45 -8.64
C LEU A 485 -25.55 -12.74 -10.11
N LEU A 486 -26.86 -12.86 -10.35
CA LEU A 486 -27.42 -12.86 -11.69
C LEU A 486 -27.03 -11.57 -12.43
N GLN A 487 -26.79 -11.66 -13.74
CA GLN A 487 -26.21 -10.59 -14.55
C GLN A 487 -26.88 -9.20 -14.36
N SER A 488 -28.20 -9.14 -14.18
CA SER A 488 -28.95 -7.89 -13.97
C SER A 488 -28.76 -7.26 -12.59
N GLN A 489 -28.21 -8.00 -11.63
CA GLN A 489 -27.99 -7.61 -10.24
C GLN A 489 -26.50 -7.50 -9.90
N GLN A 490 -25.61 -7.79 -10.85
CA GLN A 490 -24.17 -7.74 -10.59
C GLN A 490 -23.69 -6.31 -10.29
N LEU A 491 -24.28 -5.29 -10.93
CA LEU A 491 -23.89 -3.89 -10.74
C LEU A 491 -25.04 -3.10 -10.09
N HIS A 492 -24.72 -2.37 -9.02
CA HIS A 492 -25.63 -1.40 -8.39
C HIS A 492 -24.94 -0.04 -8.32
N ILE A 493 -25.56 0.99 -8.90
CA ILE A 493 -25.09 2.39 -8.87
C ILE A 493 -26.16 3.24 -8.17
N SER A 494 -25.74 4.20 -7.36
CA SER A 494 -26.61 5.18 -6.72
C SER A 494 -27.26 6.09 -7.76
N GLU A 495 -28.58 6.29 -7.65
CA GLU A 495 -29.37 7.15 -8.55
C GLU A 495 -28.85 8.59 -8.61
N GLU A 496 -28.23 9.10 -7.55
CA GLU A 496 -27.68 10.47 -7.50
C GLU A 496 -26.61 10.72 -8.57
N LEU A 497 -25.87 9.68 -8.98
CA LEU A 497 -24.85 9.79 -10.03
C LEU A 497 -25.44 9.68 -11.44
N GLU A 498 -26.57 9.00 -11.63
CA GLU A 498 -27.25 8.94 -12.93
C GLU A 498 -27.62 10.35 -13.41
N TRP A 499 -28.02 11.23 -12.48
CA TRP A 499 -28.31 12.64 -12.78
C TRP A 499 -27.06 13.46 -13.15
N ALA A 500 -25.92 13.21 -12.50
CA ALA A 500 -24.67 13.92 -12.78
C ALA A 500 -24.07 13.51 -14.14
N THR A 501 -24.04 12.22 -14.44
CA THR A 501 -23.47 11.65 -15.68
C THR A 501 -24.38 11.82 -16.90
N GLY A 502 -25.70 11.82 -16.73
CA GLY A 502 -26.68 11.83 -17.83
C GLY A 502 -26.94 13.19 -18.49
N LYS A 503 -26.60 14.31 -17.85
CA LYS A 503 -26.85 15.66 -18.39
C LYS A 503 -25.70 16.65 -18.23
N THR A 504 -24.77 16.45 -17.30
CA THR A 504 -23.84 17.53 -16.89
C THR A 504 -22.65 16.99 -16.10
N LEU A 505 -21.77 16.24 -16.75
CA LEU A 505 -20.34 16.30 -16.43
C LEU A 505 -19.67 17.11 -17.54
N ILE A 506 -20.02 18.40 -17.56
CA ILE A 506 -19.21 19.43 -18.21
C ILE A 506 -18.43 20.06 -17.05
N TRP A 507 -17.17 19.67 -16.92
CA TRP A 507 -16.17 20.45 -16.20
C TRP A 507 -15.24 21.09 -17.23
#